data_AF-A0A843FAB1-F1
#
_entry.id   AF-A0A843FAB1-F1
#
_cell.length_a   1.000
_cell.length_b   1.000
_cell.length_c   1.000
_cell.angle_alpha   90.00
_cell.angle_beta   90.00
_cell.angle_gamma   90.00
#
_symmetry.space_group_name_H-M   'P 1'
#
loop_
_entity.id
_entity.type
_entity.pdbx_description
1 polymer ?
#
loop_
_entity_poly.entity_id
_entity_poly.type
_entity_poly.pdbx_seq_one_letter_code
_entity_poly.pdbx_strand_id
1 'polypeptide(L)'
;MKFGNGIVKKYSREYNRTLKNGERKKYTTEQIQITVPKNEDIYENKEEVLIIPNSEIEEFKSREEELESLKIANYLYVEEVKELENKIHENDNHPSALEYENEIEELKAKIAEQENTLTEIESRYQTLHQDSLETLKAENESIRDKHSKLIVENENLKTKFVNIKTENENLKTKYSSIKEENKNLKNKCSNLKDEHHSLKESYNQVSTKYDHLKQENLNTKTSYAEIYDKNEGLEKDYDSLIVEYNDLVDKYNDIQEELYNIKTHQTHDELIANRVKEFMLNRS
;
A
#
# COMPACT_ATOMS: atom_id res chain seq x y z
N MET A 1 -41.68 -92.76 84.36
CA MET A 1 -41.58 -94.23 84.60
C MET A 1 -41.32 -94.46 86.08
N LYS A 2 -41.88 -95.51 86.69
CA LYS A 2 -41.48 -95.96 88.03
C LYS A 2 -40.29 -96.92 87.86
N PHE A 3 -39.22 -96.76 88.63
CA PHE A 3 -38.01 -97.59 88.54
C PHE A 3 -37.81 -98.33 89.88
N GLY A 4 -37.50 -99.62 89.83
CA GLY A 4 -37.18 -100.44 91.00
C GLY A 4 -35.76 -100.98 90.88
N ASN A 5 -34.96 -100.91 91.95
CA ASN A 5 -33.57 -101.34 91.92
C ASN A 5 -33.44 -102.77 92.47
N GLY A 6 -32.98 -103.69 91.64
CA GLY A 6 -32.74 -105.08 92.01
C GLY A 6 -31.29 -105.49 91.77
N ILE A 7 -30.73 -106.28 92.68
CA ILE A 7 -29.43 -106.91 92.44
C ILE A 7 -29.66 -108.23 91.71
N VAL A 8 -29.11 -108.31 90.50
CA VAL A 8 -29.18 -109.48 89.65
C VAL A 8 -28.03 -110.44 90.00
N LYS A 9 -28.36 -111.66 90.39
CA LYS A 9 -27.40 -112.76 90.56
C LYS A 9 -27.66 -113.82 89.51
N LYS A 10 -26.62 -114.16 88.74
CA LYS A 10 -26.67 -115.23 87.74
C LYS A 10 -26.02 -116.48 88.31
N TYR A 11 -26.76 -117.58 88.31
CA TYR A 11 -26.25 -118.87 88.72
C TYR A 11 -26.18 -119.78 87.50
N SER A 12 -25.02 -120.41 87.31
CA SER A 12 -24.81 -121.45 86.31
C SER A 12 -24.55 -122.75 87.05
N ARG A 13 -25.27 -123.81 86.66
CA ARG A 13 -25.01 -125.16 87.15
C ARG A 13 -24.74 -126.08 85.99
N GLU A 14 -23.58 -126.71 86.01
CA GLU A 14 -23.16 -127.64 84.99
C GLU A 14 -23.32 -129.07 85.48
N TYR A 15 -23.90 -129.93 84.66
CA TYR A 15 -23.99 -131.36 84.94
C TYR A 15 -23.67 -132.18 83.70
N ASN A 16 -22.92 -133.26 83.90
CA ASN A 16 -22.53 -134.17 82.85
C ASN A 16 -23.56 -135.29 82.75
N ARG A 17 -24.22 -135.40 81.61
CA ARG A 17 -25.09 -136.55 81.29
C ARG A 17 -24.34 -137.46 80.33
N THR A 18 -24.12 -138.70 80.75
CA THR A 18 -23.52 -139.73 79.90
C THR A 18 -24.53 -140.11 78.82
N LEU A 19 -24.12 -140.02 77.55
CA LEU A 19 -24.93 -140.41 76.40
C LEU A 19 -24.69 -141.89 76.07
N LYS A 20 -25.65 -142.50 75.36
CA LYS A 20 -25.67 -143.96 75.11
C LYS A 20 -24.46 -144.48 74.31
N ASN A 21 -23.71 -143.59 73.66
CA ASN A 21 -22.49 -143.85 72.88
C ASN A 21 -21.19 -143.77 73.71
N GLY A 22 -21.28 -143.64 75.04
CA GLY A 22 -20.12 -143.59 75.94
C GLY A 22 -19.52 -142.19 76.12
N GLU A 23 -19.89 -141.23 75.26
CA GLU A 23 -19.48 -139.84 75.42
C GLU A 23 -20.30 -139.12 76.50
N ARG A 24 -19.63 -138.28 77.30
CA ARG A 24 -20.27 -137.42 78.29
C ARG A 24 -20.58 -136.06 77.66
N LYS A 25 -21.85 -135.67 77.61
CA LYS A 25 -22.23 -134.28 77.28
C LYS A 25 -22.46 -133.48 78.56
N LYS A 26 -21.86 -132.30 78.60
CA LYS A 26 -22.06 -131.30 79.65
C LYS A 26 -23.26 -130.44 79.29
N TYR A 27 -24.21 -130.32 80.20
CA TYR A 27 -25.35 -129.43 80.11
C TYR A 27 -25.20 -128.32 81.14
N THR A 28 -25.50 -127.10 80.75
CA THR A 28 -25.45 -125.92 81.60
C THR A 28 -26.85 -125.32 81.69
N THR A 29 -27.39 -125.21 82.90
CA THR A 29 -28.61 -124.45 83.15
C THR A 29 -28.23 -123.16 83.85
N GLU A 30 -28.71 -122.04 83.31
CA GLU A 30 -28.53 -120.73 83.93
C GLU A 30 -29.86 -120.25 84.50
N GLN A 31 -29.85 -119.79 85.74
CA GLN A 31 -30.99 -119.12 86.38
C GLN A 31 -30.55 -117.75 86.87
N ILE A 32 -31.41 -116.77 86.67
CA ILE A 32 -31.20 -115.40 87.11
C ILE A 32 -32.16 -115.14 88.25
N GLN A 33 -31.62 -114.81 89.42
CA GLN A 33 -32.40 -114.40 90.58
C GLN A 33 -32.19 -112.91 90.78
N ILE A 34 -33.29 -112.18 90.95
CA ILE A 34 -33.26 -110.75 91.22
C ILE A 34 -33.72 -110.55 92.64
N THR A 35 -32.86 -109.95 93.45
CA THR A 35 -33.19 -109.61 94.83
C THR A 35 -33.53 -108.13 94.87
N VAL A 36 -34.78 -107.82 95.15
CA VAL A 36 -35.26 -106.44 95.34
C VAL A 36 -35.41 -106.21 96.84
N PRO A 37 -34.84 -105.14 97.42
CA PRO A 37 -35.07 -104.77 98.81
C PRO A 37 -36.57 -104.56 99.07
N LYS A 38 -37.09 -105.06 100.19
CA LYS A 38 -38.56 -105.09 100.48
C LYS A 38 -39.22 -103.70 100.51
N ASN A 39 -38.43 -102.65 100.69
CA ASN A 39 -38.82 -101.23 100.68
C ASN A 39 -38.95 -100.63 99.26
N GLU A 40 -38.47 -101.33 98.24
CA GLU A 40 -38.58 -100.96 96.82
C GLU A 40 -39.36 -102.01 96.00
N ASP A 41 -40.04 -102.94 96.69
CA ASP A 41 -40.87 -103.96 96.07
C ASP A 41 -42.15 -103.32 95.52
N ILE A 42 -42.02 -102.72 94.34
CA ILE A 42 -43.09 -102.06 93.59
C ILE A 42 -43.75 -103.01 92.57
N TYR A 43 -43.43 -104.31 92.63
CA TYR A 43 -43.85 -105.32 91.68
C TYR A 43 -44.97 -106.21 92.27
N GLU A 44 -45.94 -106.58 91.46
CA GLU A 44 -47.03 -107.47 91.88
C GLU A 44 -46.73 -108.95 91.56
N ASN A 45 -47.33 -109.88 92.33
CA ASN A 45 -47.06 -111.32 92.20
C ASN A 45 -47.52 -111.85 90.83
N LYS A 46 -46.58 -112.40 90.04
CA LYS A 46 -46.72 -112.82 88.63
C LYS A 46 -46.79 -111.69 87.58
N GLU A 47 -46.40 -110.46 87.92
CA GLU A 47 -46.26 -109.38 86.93
C GLU A 47 -45.08 -109.65 85.98
N GLU A 48 -45.31 -109.48 84.68
CA GLU A 48 -44.28 -109.62 83.65
C GLU A 48 -43.59 -108.27 83.44
N VAL A 49 -42.31 -108.18 83.82
CA VAL A 49 -41.57 -106.90 83.83
C VAL A 49 -40.40 -106.92 82.86
N LEU A 50 -40.20 -105.79 82.17
CA LEU A 50 -39.03 -105.57 81.33
C LEU A 50 -37.87 -105.03 82.18
N ILE A 51 -36.78 -105.78 82.24
CA ILE A 51 -35.59 -105.40 83.00
C ILE A 51 -34.56 -104.84 82.03
N ILE A 52 -34.27 -103.55 82.14
CA ILE A 52 -33.25 -102.87 81.35
C ILE A 52 -31.97 -102.80 82.19
N PRO A 53 -30.82 -103.30 81.70
CA PRO A 53 -29.55 -103.13 82.37
C PRO A 53 -29.26 -101.64 82.56
N ASN A 54 -28.85 -101.23 83.77
CA ASN A 54 -28.56 -99.83 84.05
C ASN A 54 -27.42 -99.26 83.16
N SER A 55 -26.59 -100.13 82.57
CA SER A 55 -25.56 -99.76 81.59
C SER A 55 -26.13 -99.27 80.25
N GLU A 56 -27.37 -99.60 79.89
CA GLU A 56 -27.98 -99.27 78.59
C GLU A 56 -28.88 -98.02 78.65
N ILE A 57 -29.09 -97.44 79.84
CA ILE A 57 -29.91 -96.23 80.02
C ILE A 57 -29.23 -95.00 79.41
N GLU A 58 -27.90 -94.94 79.43
CA GLU A 58 -27.15 -93.84 78.81
C GLU A 58 -27.24 -93.86 77.28
N GLU A 59 -27.43 -95.02 76.64
CA GLU A 59 -27.67 -95.10 75.18
C GLU A 59 -29.03 -94.49 74.78
N PHE A 60 -30.05 -94.62 75.63
CA PHE A 60 -31.36 -94.00 75.39
C PHE A 60 -31.31 -92.47 75.50
N LYS A 61 -30.59 -91.93 76.49
CA LYS A 61 -30.38 -90.47 76.60
C LYS A 61 -29.59 -89.92 75.41
N SER A 62 -28.55 -90.64 74.98
CA SER A 62 -27.75 -90.26 73.82
C SER A 62 -28.58 -90.19 72.53
N ARG A 63 -29.53 -91.10 72.31
CA ARG A 63 -30.45 -91.03 71.16
C ARG A 63 -31.46 -89.90 71.24
N GLU A 64 -31.89 -89.52 72.43
CA GLU A 64 -32.80 -88.40 72.63
C GLU A 64 -32.09 -87.07 72.32
N GLU A 65 -30.83 -86.93 72.77
CA GLU A 65 -29.94 -85.82 72.38
C GLU A 65 -29.69 -85.77 70.87
N GLU A 66 -29.46 -86.93 70.22
CA GLU A 66 -29.28 -87.03 68.78
C GLU A 66 -30.54 -86.56 68.03
N LEU A 67 -31.73 -86.94 68.48
CA LEU A 67 -33.00 -86.54 67.87
C LEU A 67 -33.30 -85.04 68.04
N GLU A 68 -32.95 -84.47 69.20
CA GLU A 68 -33.05 -83.03 69.45
C GLU A 68 -32.05 -82.25 68.56
N SER A 69 -30.83 -82.76 68.40
CA SER A 69 -29.83 -82.18 67.50
C SER A 69 -30.26 -82.21 66.03
N LEU A 70 -30.96 -83.29 65.61
CA LEU A 70 -31.46 -83.46 64.25
C LEU A 70 -32.60 -82.48 63.92
N LYS A 71 -33.47 -82.18 64.90
CA LYS A 71 -34.51 -81.14 64.76
C LYS A 71 -33.90 -79.75 64.58
N ILE A 72 -32.86 -79.43 65.35
CA ILE A 72 -32.13 -78.16 65.23
C ILE A 72 -31.47 -78.06 63.86
N ALA A 73 -30.82 -79.13 63.39
CA ALA A 73 -30.21 -79.16 62.06
C ALA A 73 -31.24 -78.95 60.94
N ASN A 74 -32.41 -79.60 61.02
CA ASN A 74 -33.48 -79.39 60.04
C ASN A 74 -34.03 -77.97 60.05
N TYR A 75 -34.17 -77.34 61.22
CA TYR A 75 -34.59 -75.95 61.31
C TYR A 75 -33.58 -75.01 60.62
N LEU A 76 -32.29 -75.21 60.86
CA LEU A 76 -31.22 -74.44 60.21
C LEU A 76 -31.23 -74.61 58.69
N TYR A 77 -31.41 -75.84 58.18
CA TYR A 77 -31.52 -76.07 56.74
C TYR A 77 -32.75 -75.39 56.13
N VAL A 78 -33.89 -75.36 56.83
CA VAL A 78 -35.09 -74.65 56.34
C VAL A 78 -34.87 -73.13 56.32
N GLU A 79 -34.15 -72.58 57.29
CA GLU A 79 -33.74 -71.18 57.29
C GLU A 79 -32.80 -70.85 56.12
N GLU A 80 -31.81 -71.72 55.87
CA GLU A 80 -30.88 -71.57 54.75
C GLU A 80 -31.61 -71.64 53.39
N VAL A 81 -32.57 -72.55 53.23
CA VAL A 81 -33.41 -72.63 52.02
C VAL A 81 -34.20 -71.33 51.82
N LYS A 82 -34.79 -70.77 52.89
CA LYS A 82 -35.50 -69.48 52.79
C LYS A 82 -34.58 -68.32 52.42
N GLU A 83 -33.38 -68.28 52.98
CA GLU A 83 -32.39 -67.26 52.59
C GLU A 83 -31.99 -67.39 51.12
N LEU A 84 -31.82 -68.61 50.63
CA LEU A 84 -31.52 -68.86 49.21
C LEU A 84 -32.70 -68.50 48.31
N GLU A 85 -33.94 -68.83 48.69
CA GLU A 85 -35.15 -68.43 47.97
C GLU A 85 -35.28 -66.90 47.87
N ASN A 86 -35.00 -66.17 48.97
CA ASN A 86 -34.99 -64.71 48.97
C ASN A 86 -33.90 -64.15 48.04
N LYS A 87 -32.68 -64.71 48.06
CA LYS A 87 -31.59 -64.29 47.15
C LYS A 87 -31.91 -64.55 45.68
N ILE A 88 -32.62 -65.64 45.37
CA ILE A 88 -33.08 -65.92 44.01
C ILE A 88 -34.12 -64.88 43.59
N HIS A 89 -35.07 -64.56 44.47
CA HIS A 89 -36.11 -63.57 44.18
C HIS A 89 -35.56 -62.14 44.02
N GLU A 90 -34.53 -61.78 44.79
CA GLU A 90 -33.78 -60.53 44.62
C GLU A 90 -33.05 -60.47 43.26
N ASN A 91 -32.56 -61.62 42.76
CA ASN A 91 -31.90 -61.71 41.46
C ASN A 91 -32.91 -61.66 40.29
N ASP A 92 -34.14 -62.15 40.47
CA ASP A 92 -35.23 -62.04 39.48
C ASP A 92 -35.74 -60.59 39.33
N ASN A 93 -35.51 -59.72 40.33
CA ASN A 93 -35.84 -58.30 40.28
C ASN A 93 -34.75 -57.43 39.61
N HIS A 94 -33.64 -58.02 39.17
CA HIS A 94 -32.65 -57.32 38.35
C HIS A 94 -33.13 -57.19 36.89
N PRO A 95 -32.77 -56.10 36.18
CA PRO A 95 -33.04 -55.97 34.75
C PRO A 95 -32.60 -57.23 34.01
N SER A 96 -33.50 -57.81 33.22
CA SER A 96 -33.18 -59.04 32.51
C SER A 96 -31.98 -58.82 31.57
N ALA A 97 -31.22 -59.86 31.24
CA ALA A 97 -30.11 -59.75 30.28
C ALA A 97 -30.52 -59.09 28.95
N LEU A 98 -31.80 -59.23 28.57
CA LEU A 98 -32.40 -58.61 27.39
C LEU A 98 -32.55 -57.08 27.52
N GLU A 99 -32.77 -56.55 28.72
CA GLU A 99 -32.85 -55.10 28.97
C GLU A 99 -31.47 -54.44 28.83
N TYR A 100 -30.41 -55.09 29.33
CA TYR A 100 -29.04 -54.63 29.11
C TYR A 100 -28.62 -54.75 27.63
N GLU A 101 -29.05 -55.80 26.91
CA GLU A 101 -28.81 -55.90 25.46
C GLU A 101 -29.46 -54.75 24.70
N ASN A 102 -30.70 -54.40 25.03
CA ASN A 102 -31.39 -53.27 24.41
C ASN A 102 -30.71 -51.93 24.71
N GLU A 103 -30.24 -51.72 25.95
CA GLU A 103 -29.50 -50.50 26.32
C GLU A 103 -28.15 -50.42 25.59
N ILE A 104 -27.44 -51.53 25.43
CA ILE A 104 -26.20 -51.61 24.65
C ILE A 104 -26.46 -51.31 23.17
N GLU A 105 -27.56 -51.81 22.58
CA GLU A 105 -27.93 -51.49 21.20
C GLU A 105 -28.27 -50.00 21.03
N GLU A 106 -29.03 -49.41 21.95
CA GLU A 106 -29.30 -47.96 21.93
C GLU A 106 -28.02 -47.14 22.04
N LEU A 107 -27.11 -47.51 22.94
CA LEU A 107 -25.83 -46.83 23.10
C LEU A 107 -24.95 -46.96 21.86
N LYS A 108 -24.92 -48.12 21.21
CA LYS A 108 -24.23 -48.31 19.92
C LYS A 108 -24.84 -47.45 18.83
N ALA A 109 -26.17 -47.36 18.75
CA ALA A 109 -26.85 -46.49 17.79
C ALA A 109 -26.50 -45.01 18.03
N LYS A 110 -26.48 -44.56 19.29
CA LYS A 110 -26.05 -43.20 19.67
C LYS A 110 -24.58 -42.94 19.31
N ILE A 111 -23.68 -43.90 19.54
CA ILE A 111 -22.27 -43.78 19.15
C ILE A 111 -22.14 -43.66 17.63
N ALA A 112 -22.83 -44.50 16.86
CA ALA A 112 -22.79 -44.45 15.40
C ALA A 112 -23.35 -43.12 14.85
N GLU A 113 -24.42 -42.59 15.45
CA GLU A 113 -24.93 -41.26 15.11
C GLU A 113 -23.92 -40.16 15.42
N GLN A 114 -23.26 -40.22 16.59
CA GLN A 114 -22.21 -39.27 16.95
C GLN A 114 -21.00 -39.34 16.01
N GLU A 115 -20.55 -40.53 15.61
CA GLU A 115 -19.47 -40.70 14.63
C GLU A 115 -19.83 -40.10 13.27
N ASN A 116 -21.08 -40.27 12.81
CA ASN A 116 -21.56 -39.64 11.59
C ASN A 116 -21.56 -38.10 11.71
N THR A 117 -22.05 -37.55 12.83
CA THR A 117 -22.02 -36.09 13.02
C THR A 117 -20.60 -35.54 13.11
N LEU A 118 -19.67 -36.29 13.72
CA LEU A 118 -18.26 -35.91 13.82
C LEU A 118 -17.61 -35.86 12.44
N THR A 119 -17.82 -36.88 11.60
CA THR A 119 -17.28 -36.92 10.24
C THR A 119 -17.86 -35.81 9.35
N GLU A 120 -19.15 -35.49 9.50
CA GLU A 120 -19.75 -34.32 8.84
C GLU A 120 -19.10 -33.00 9.27
N ILE A 121 -18.91 -32.79 10.57
CA ILE A 121 -18.25 -31.58 11.11
C ILE A 121 -16.82 -31.48 10.59
N GLU A 122 -16.05 -32.56 10.59
CA GLU A 122 -14.68 -32.60 10.07
C GLU A 122 -14.63 -32.24 8.59
N SER A 123 -15.52 -32.82 7.77
CA SER A 123 -15.62 -32.51 6.35
C SER A 123 -15.98 -31.04 6.10
N ARG A 124 -16.90 -30.48 6.90
CA ARG A 124 -17.31 -29.08 6.81
C ARG A 124 -16.20 -28.14 7.26
N TYR A 125 -15.44 -28.52 8.28
CA TYR A 125 -14.26 -27.78 8.72
C TYR A 125 -13.18 -27.77 7.63
N GLN A 126 -12.87 -28.91 7.03
CA GLN A 126 -11.85 -28.99 5.98
C GLN A 126 -12.23 -28.17 4.75
N THR A 127 -13.48 -28.27 4.29
CA THR A 127 -13.97 -27.49 3.14
C THR A 127 -13.95 -25.99 3.44
N LEU A 128 -14.51 -25.56 4.58
CA LEU A 128 -14.49 -24.15 4.97
C LEU A 128 -13.07 -23.60 5.15
N HIS A 129 -12.17 -24.38 5.77
CA HIS A 129 -10.78 -23.99 5.97
C HIS A 129 -10.06 -23.83 4.63
N GLN A 130 -10.24 -24.78 3.71
CA GLN A 130 -9.62 -24.74 2.39
C GLN A 130 -10.15 -23.55 1.56
N ASP A 131 -11.46 -23.37 1.49
CA ASP A 131 -12.10 -22.27 0.76
C ASP A 131 -11.64 -20.91 1.30
N SER A 132 -11.58 -20.77 2.62
CA SER A 132 -11.06 -19.55 3.25
C SER A 132 -9.59 -19.29 2.93
N LEU A 133 -8.77 -20.35 2.87
CA LEU A 133 -7.34 -20.24 2.55
C LEU A 133 -7.12 -19.86 1.08
N GLU A 134 -7.88 -20.45 0.17
CA GLU A 134 -7.81 -20.14 -1.27
C GLU A 134 -8.27 -18.71 -1.56
N THR A 135 -9.39 -18.29 -0.97
CA THR A 135 -9.89 -16.91 -1.12
C THR A 135 -8.90 -15.89 -0.58
N LEU A 136 -8.34 -16.09 0.62
CA LEU A 136 -7.33 -15.20 1.18
C LEU A 136 -6.03 -15.17 0.37
N LYS A 137 -5.62 -16.30 -0.22
CA LYS A 137 -4.46 -16.34 -1.13
C LYS A 137 -4.71 -15.53 -2.40
N ALA A 138 -5.85 -15.72 -3.03
CA ALA A 138 -6.23 -15.00 -4.23
C ALA A 138 -6.35 -13.48 -3.98
N GLU A 139 -6.91 -13.09 -2.84
CA GLU A 139 -7.01 -11.68 -2.44
C GLU A 139 -5.62 -11.07 -2.19
N ASN A 140 -4.73 -11.78 -1.49
CA ASN A 140 -3.35 -11.34 -1.28
C ASN A 140 -2.57 -11.17 -2.59
N GLU A 141 -2.74 -12.10 -3.53
CA GLU A 141 -2.12 -12.01 -4.85
C GLU A 141 -2.64 -10.79 -5.63
N SER A 142 -3.96 -10.57 -5.62
CA SER A 142 -4.58 -9.38 -6.22
C SER A 142 -4.08 -8.07 -5.59
N ILE A 143 -3.94 -8.03 -4.27
CA ILE A 143 -3.41 -6.87 -3.54
C ILE A 143 -1.95 -6.63 -3.93
N ARG A 144 -1.13 -7.68 -3.99
CA ARG A 144 0.28 -7.60 -4.40
C ARG A 144 0.42 -7.06 -5.81
N ASP A 145 -0.43 -7.49 -6.74
CA ASP A 145 -0.46 -6.99 -8.12
C ASP A 145 -0.91 -5.53 -8.23
N LYS A 146 -1.90 -5.12 -7.44
CA LYS A 146 -2.31 -3.70 -7.37
C LYS A 146 -1.19 -2.85 -6.80
N HIS A 147 -0.52 -3.32 -5.74
CA HIS A 147 0.59 -2.63 -5.11
C HIS A 147 1.78 -2.46 -6.06
N SER A 148 2.15 -3.51 -6.81
CA SER A 148 3.24 -3.42 -7.79
C SER A 148 2.94 -2.41 -8.90
N LYS A 149 1.71 -2.40 -9.42
CA LYS A 149 1.25 -1.40 -10.42
C LYS A 149 1.32 0.01 -9.87
N LEU A 150 0.89 0.24 -8.62
CA LEU A 150 0.95 1.55 -7.97
C LEU A 150 2.40 2.04 -7.77
N ILE A 151 3.35 1.14 -7.46
CA ILE A 151 4.77 1.52 -7.39
C ILE A 151 5.25 2.05 -8.74
N VAL A 152 4.99 1.31 -9.83
CA VAL A 152 5.40 1.70 -11.18
C VAL A 152 4.75 3.01 -11.61
N GLU A 153 3.46 3.21 -11.32
CA GLU A 153 2.77 4.45 -11.60
C GLU A 153 3.37 5.64 -10.83
N ASN A 154 3.71 5.44 -9.56
CA ASN A 154 4.32 6.47 -8.72
C ASN A 154 5.74 6.86 -9.22
N GLU A 155 6.55 5.90 -9.64
CA GLU A 155 7.85 6.17 -10.27
C GLU A 155 7.72 6.93 -11.60
N ASN A 156 6.73 6.56 -12.42
CA ASN A 156 6.42 7.29 -13.65
C ASN A 156 5.98 8.73 -13.37
N LEU A 157 5.14 8.95 -12.35
CA LEU A 157 4.71 10.28 -11.93
C LEU A 157 5.87 11.12 -11.41
N LYS A 158 6.77 10.55 -10.59
CA LYS A 158 7.99 11.24 -10.13
C LYS A 158 8.86 11.67 -11.31
N THR A 159 9.04 10.80 -12.29
CA THR A 159 9.82 11.10 -13.51
C THR A 159 9.18 12.24 -14.30
N LYS A 160 7.86 12.19 -14.54
CA LYS A 160 7.12 13.27 -15.20
C LYS A 160 7.25 14.60 -14.44
N PHE A 161 7.16 14.57 -13.11
CA PHE A 161 7.31 15.76 -12.28
C PHE A 161 8.69 16.41 -12.43
N VAL A 162 9.76 15.62 -12.40
CA VAL A 162 11.14 16.12 -12.61
C VAL A 162 11.29 16.73 -14.00
N ASN A 163 10.74 16.09 -15.03
CA ASN A 163 10.79 16.61 -16.40
C ASN A 163 10.06 17.95 -16.53
N ILE A 164 8.83 18.05 -16.00
CA ILE A 164 8.05 19.30 -15.99
C ILE A 164 8.79 20.41 -15.23
N LYS A 165 9.40 20.09 -14.09
CA LYS A 165 10.19 21.06 -13.32
C LYS A 165 11.35 21.60 -14.15
N THR A 166 12.07 20.72 -14.85
CA THR A 166 13.21 21.09 -15.70
C THR A 166 12.77 21.93 -16.91
N GLU A 167 11.67 21.56 -17.55
CA GLU A 167 11.10 22.32 -18.66
C GLU A 167 10.65 23.73 -18.24
N ASN A 168 10.08 23.86 -17.05
CA ASN A 168 9.66 25.14 -16.49
C ASN A 168 10.86 26.07 -16.22
N GLU A 169 11.96 25.56 -15.66
CA GLU A 169 13.18 26.36 -15.47
C GLU A 169 13.81 26.78 -16.81
N ASN A 170 13.79 25.91 -17.82
CA ASN A 170 14.22 26.25 -19.17
C ASN A 170 13.34 27.35 -19.79
N LEU A 171 12.02 27.27 -19.62
CA LEU A 171 11.08 28.30 -20.08
C LEU A 171 11.31 29.65 -19.38
N LYS A 172 11.54 29.66 -18.06
CA LYS A 172 11.88 30.89 -17.33
C LYS A 172 13.16 31.55 -17.85
N THR A 173 14.16 30.74 -18.16
CA THR A 173 15.44 31.22 -18.72
C THR A 173 15.23 31.84 -20.10
N LYS A 174 14.50 31.14 -20.99
CA LYS A 174 14.15 31.66 -22.33
C LYS A 174 13.33 32.95 -22.24
N TYR A 175 12.34 33.01 -21.35
CA TYR A 175 11.54 34.20 -21.14
C TYR A 175 12.39 35.40 -20.70
N SER A 176 13.32 35.18 -19.77
CA SER A 176 14.22 36.23 -19.29
C SER A 176 15.12 36.77 -20.41
N SER A 177 15.67 35.87 -21.24
CA SER A 177 16.47 36.24 -22.41
C SER A 177 15.66 37.07 -23.42
N ILE A 178 14.46 36.62 -23.79
CA ILE A 178 13.57 37.35 -24.71
C ILE A 178 13.21 38.73 -24.15
N LYS A 179 12.98 38.83 -22.83
CA LYS A 179 12.68 40.12 -22.18
C LYS A 179 13.84 41.10 -22.30
N GLU A 180 15.06 40.63 -22.14
CA GLU A 180 16.27 41.45 -22.30
C GLU A 180 16.50 41.86 -23.77
N GLU A 181 16.33 40.92 -24.70
CA GLU A 181 16.41 41.20 -26.13
C GLU A 181 15.40 42.27 -26.56
N ASN A 182 14.16 42.18 -26.08
CA ASN A 182 13.12 43.16 -26.37
C ASN A 182 13.45 44.55 -25.80
N LYS A 183 14.04 44.62 -24.60
CA LYS A 183 14.56 45.88 -24.04
C LYS A 183 15.66 46.47 -24.93
N ASN A 184 16.60 45.64 -25.40
CA ASN A 184 17.67 46.07 -26.28
C ASN A 184 17.14 46.55 -27.64
N LEU A 185 16.15 45.86 -28.21
CA LEU A 185 15.49 46.27 -29.46
C LEU A 185 14.75 47.61 -29.31
N LYS A 186 14.06 47.83 -28.19
CA LYS A 186 13.43 49.13 -27.90
C LYS A 186 14.45 50.26 -27.85
N ASN A 187 15.59 50.05 -27.19
CA ASN A 187 16.66 51.04 -27.14
C ASN A 187 17.23 51.32 -28.53
N LYS A 188 17.52 50.29 -29.33
CA LYS A 188 17.98 50.45 -30.72
C LYS A 188 16.98 51.23 -31.58
N CYS A 189 15.68 50.95 -31.43
CA CYS A 189 14.63 51.66 -32.15
C CYS A 189 14.56 53.15 -31.75
N SER A 190 14.71 53.46 -30.46
CA SER A 190 14.80 54.85 -29.99
C SER A 190 16.00 55.57 -30.62
N ASN A 191 17.19 54.96 -30.56
CA ASN A 191 18.40 55.55 -31.13
C ASN A 191 18.28 55.80 -32.64
N LEU A 192 17.74 54.84 -33.39
CA LEU A 192 17.48 54.99 -34.83
C LEU A 192 16.51 56.14 -35.13
N LYS A 193 15.52 56.36 -34.26
CA LYS A 193 14.58 57.48 -34.40
C LYS A 193 15.30 58.83 -34.23
N ASP A 194 16.19 58.92 -33.25
CA ASP A 194 16.96 60.14 -32.97
C ASP A 194 18.00 60.41 -34.08
N GLU A 195 18.67 59.36 -34.57
CA GLU A 195 19.57 59.45 -35.74
C GLU A 195 18.82 59.91 -36.99
N HIS A 196 17.63 59.35 -37.26
CA HIS A 196 16.80 59.76 -38.39
C HIS A 196 16.38 61.22 -38.29
N HIS A 197 16.01 61.68 -37.08
CA HIS A 197 15.67 63.09 -36.85
C HIS A 197 16.87 64.00 -37.14
N SER A 198 18.03 63.67 -36.59
CA SER A 198 19.28 64.41 -36.80
C SER A 198 19.68 64.47 -38.28
N LEU A 199 19.53 63.36 -39.00
CA LEU A 199 19.81 63.30 -40.44
C LEU A 199 18.84 64.17 -41.23
N LYS A 200 17.56 64.17 -40.87
CA LYS A 200 16.54 65.02 -41.51
C LYS A 200 16.83 66.51 -41.31
N GLU A 201 17.25 66.91 -40.11
CA GLU A 201 17.66 68.29 -39.86
C GLU A 201 18.89 68.69 -40.68
N SER A 202 19.91 67.83 -40.73
CA SER A 202 21.10 68.03 -41.56
C SER A 202 20.75 68.17 -43.04
N TYR A 203 19.88 67.30 -43.56
CA TYR A 203 19.38 67.39 -44.93
C TYR A 203 18.69 68.73 -45.20
N ASN A 204 17.81 69.19 -44.32
CA ASN A 204 17.13 70.48 -44.46
C ASN A 204 18.14 71.64 -44.49
N GLN A 205 19.14 71.64 -43.62
CA GLN A 205 20.19 72.67 -43.61
C GLN A 205 20.98 72.70 -44.92
N VAL A 206 21.35 71.52 -45.45
CA VAL A 206 22.03 71.41 -46.75
C VAL A 206 21.14 71.92 -47.87
N SER A 207 19.86 71.57 -47.87
CA SER A 207 18.89 72.06 -48.86
C SER A 207 18.80 73.59 -48.85
N THR A 208 18.68 74.20 -47.67
CA THR A 208 18.63 75.67 -47.56
C THR A 208 19.91 76.33 -48.04
N LYS A 209 21.09 75.77 -47.71
CA LYS A 209 22.37 76.29 -48.21
C LYS A 209 22.46 76.18 -49.74
N TYR A 210 21.99 75.08 -50.31
CA TYR A 210 21.95 74.90 -51.75
C TYR A 210 21.06 75.93 -52.44
N ASP A 211 19.86 76.18 -51.91
CA ASP A 211 18.96 77.21 -52.45
C ASP A 211 19.57 78.61 -52.37
N HIS A 212 20.27 78.92 -51.27
CA HIS A 212 20.98 80.19 -51.12
C HIS A 212 22.11 80.34 -52.16
N LEU A 213 22.97 79.34 -52.29
CA LEU A 213 24.05 79.31 -53.30
C LEU A 213 23.50 79.44 -54.72
N LYS A 214 22.36 78.81 -55.00
CA LYS A 214 21.68 78.91 -56.29
C LYS A 214 21.23 80.35 -56.58
N GLN A 215 20.70 81.06 -55.59
CA GLN A 215 20.33 82.46 -55.72
C GLN A 215 21.56 83.37 -55.88
N GLU A 216 22.61 83.17 -55.08
CA GLU A 216 23.87 83.94 -55.22
C GLU A 216 24.49 83.77 -56.61
N ASN A 217 24.49 82.55 -57.15
CA ASN A 217 24.97 82.29 -58.50
C ASN A 217 24.12 83.01 -59.56
N LEU A 218 22.80 83.05 -59.40
CA LEU A 218 21.91 83.81 -60.29
C LEU A 218 22.25 85.31 -60.24
N ASN A 219 22.35 85.88 -59.05
CA ASN A 219 22.69 87.29 -58.85
C ASN A 219 24.06 87.63 -59.45
N THR A 220 25.04 86.75 -59.27
CA THR A 220 26.39 86.90 -59.84
C THR A 220 26.34 86.90 -61.37
N LYS A 221 25.56 86.01 -61.99
CA LYS A 221 25.36 85.99 -63.45
C LYS A 221 24.70 87.27 -63.95
N THR A 222 23.69 87.78 -63.24
CA THR A 222 23.04 89.05 -63.59
C THR A 222 24.03 90.22 -63.50
N SER A 223 24.78 90.33 -62.40
CA SER A 223 25.79 91.38 -62.24
C SER A 223 26.88 91.31 -63.31
N TYR A 224 27.31 90.10 -63.68
CA TYR A 224 28.25 89.91 -64.78
C TYR A 224 27.70 90.43 -66.12
N ALA A 225 26.43 90.13 -66.44
CA ALA A 225 25.79 90.64 -67.65
C ALA A 225 25.71 92.18 -67.66
N GLU A 226 25.34 92.80 -66.53
CA GLU A 226 25.30 94.26 -66.40
C GLU A 226 26.68 94.91 -66.59
N ILE A 227 27.74 94.30 -66.05
CA ILE A 227 29.12 94.78 -66.25
C ILE A 227 29.52 94.65 -67.72
N TYR A 228 29.18 93.53 -68.36
CA TYR A 228 29.46 93.30 -69.76
C TYR A 228 28.80 94.38 -70.65
N ASP A 229 27.52 94.67 -70.44
CA ASP A 229 26.78 95.71 -71.18
C ASP A 229 27.39 97.11 -70.98
N LYS A 230 27.79 97.44 -69.74
CA LYS A 230 28.49 98.70 -69.44
C LYS A 230 29.84 98.79 -70.15
N ASN A 231 30.58 97.69 -70.22
CA ASN A 231 31.87 97.65 -70.90
C ASN A 231 31.72 97.85 -72.41
N GLU A 232 30.70 97.25 -73.02
CA GLU A 232 30.36 97.48 -74.43
C GLU A 232 29.96 98.95 -74.69
N GLY A 233 29.23 99.56 -73.76
CA GLY A 233 28.93 101.00 -73.81
C GLY A 233 30.19 101.87 -73.75
N LEU A 234 31.09 101.60 -72.80
CA LEU A 234 32.37 102.31 -72.66
C LEU A 234 33.27 102.16 -73.89
N GLU A 235 33.26 100.99 -74.54
CA GLU A 235 34.02 100.75 -75.78
C GLU A 235 33.50 101.66 -76.91
N LYS A 236 32.18 101.80 -77.05
CA LYS A 236 31.57 102.72 -78.03
C LYS A 236 31.86 104.19 -77.72
N ASP A 237 31.82 104.58 -76.45
CA ASP A 237 32.16 105.94 -76.02
C ASP A 237 33.64 106.23 -76.31
N TYR A 238 34.53 105.26 -76.07
CA TYR A 238 35.95 105.36 -76.38
C TYR A 238 36.22 105.49 -77.88
N ASP A 239 35.57 104.69 -78.72
CA ASP A 239 35.65 104.80 -80.18
C ASP A 239 35.17 106.17 -80.68
N SER A 240 34.08 106.68 -80.09
CA SER A 240 33.55 108.01 -80.40
C SER A 240 34.55 109.12 -80.03
N LEU A 241 35.17 109.02 -78.86
CA LEU A 241 36.20 109.96 -78.41
C LEU A 241 37.43 109.95 -79.31
N ILE A 242 37.83 108.79 -79.84
CA ILE A 242 38.91 108.69 -80.84
C ILE A 242 38.56 109.46 -82.11
N VAL A 243 37.33 109.33 -82.61
CA VAL A 243 36.88 110.07 -83.79
C VAL A 243 36.92 111.57 -83.53
N GLU A 244 36.36 112.04 -82.40
CA GLU A 244 36.40 113.45 -82.02
C GLU A 244 37.83 113.99 -81.85
N TYR A 245 38.73 113.18 -81.27
CA TYR A 245 40.14 113.53 -81.14
C TYR A 245 40.81 113.70 -82.50
N ASN A 246 40.59 112.77 -83.44
CA ASN A 246 41.14 112.85 -84.79
C ASN A 246 40.60 114.09 -85.53
N ASP A 247 39.30 114.37 -85.43
CA ASP A 247 38.70 115.59 -86.00
C ASP A 247 39.33 116.87 -85.44
N LEU A 248 39.68 116.89 -84.14
CA LEU A 248 40.35 118.02 -83.50
C LEU A 248 41.80 118.17 -83.98
N VAL A 249 42.50 117.05 -84.17
CA VAL A 249 43.86 117.01 -84.74
C VAL A 249 43.85 117.57 -86.16
N ASP A 250 42.89 117.18 -86.99
CA ASP A 250 42.75 117.69 -88.36
C ASP A 250 42.53 119.21 -88.36
N LYS A 251 41.58 119.72 -87.55
CA LYS A 251 41.36 121.17 -87.40
C LYS A 251 42.60 121.91 -86.90
N TYR A 252 43.36 121.32 -85.97
CA TYR A 252 44.61 121.90 -85.49
C TYR A 252 45.64 122.02 -86.61
N ASN A 253 45.77 120.98 -87.45
CA ASN A 253 46.66 120.98 -88.60
C ASN A 253 46.25 122.05 -89.63
N ASP A 254 44.95 122.17 -89.93
CA ASP A 254 44.42 123.20 -90.82
C ASP A 254 44.76 124.61 -90.32
N ILE A 255 44.52 124.90 -89.04
CA ILE A 255 44.87 126.20 -88.43
C ILE A 255 46.38 126.44 -88.46
N GLN A 256 47.19 125.40 -88.23
CA GLN A 256 48.65 125.52 -88.29
C GLN A 256 49.12 125.89 -89.70
N GLU A 257 48.49 125.33 -90.74
CA GLU A 257 48.74 125.68 -92.14
C GLU A 257 48.28 127.12 -92.45
N GLU A 258 47.10 127.52 -92.01
CA GLU A 258 46.62 128.91 -92.13
C GLU A 258 47.59 129.91 -91.47
N LEU A 259 48.05 129.63 -90.25
CA LEU A 259 49.03 130.45 -89.54
C LEU A 259 50.36 130.55 -90.29
N TYR A 260 50.84 129.45 -90.87
CA TYR A 260 52.03 129.45 -91.71
C TYR A 260 51.85 130.35 -92.94
N ASN A 261 50.71 130.25 -93.62
CA ASN A 261 50.37 131.07 -94.77
C ASN A 261 50.26 132.56 -94.40
N ILE A 262 49.60 132.91 -93.30
CA ILE A 262 49.52 134.30 -92.81
C ILE A 262 50.91 134.85 -92.50
N LYS A 263 51.76 134.07 -91.82
CA LYS A 263 53.11 134.49 -91.46
C LYS A 263 53.97 134.75 -92.70
N THR A 264 53.88 133.89 -93.71
CA THR A 264 54.61 134.10 -94.98
C THR A 264 54.09 135.34 -95.71
N HIS A 265 52.77 135.56 -95.79
CA HIS A 265 52.20 136.78 -96.35
C HIS A 265 52.62 138.05 -95.59
N GLN A 266 52.58 138.05 -94.25
CA GLN A 266 53.07 139.17 -93.45
C GLN A 266 54.54 139.49 -93.74
N THR A 267 55.41 138.48 -93.80
CA THR A 267 56.82 138.71 -94.14
C THR A 267 56.99 139.26 -95.56
N HIS A 268 56.14 138.84 -96.50
CA HIS A 268 56.13 139.38 -97.87
C HIS A 268 55.68 140.85 -97.90
N ASP A 269 54.59 141.18 -97.21
CA ASP A 269 54.06 142.54 -97.12
C ASP A 269 55.05 143.47 -96.40
N GLU A 270 55.72 142.99 -95.35
CA GLU A 270 56.74 143.73 -94.61
C GLU A 270 57.99 143.99 -95.47
N LEU A 271 58.40 143.02 -96.31
CA LEU A 271 59.43 143.22 -97.35
C LEU A 271 59.01 144.30 -98.36
N ILE A 272 57.76 144.27 -98.84
CA ILE A 272 57.23 145.30 -99.75
C ILE A 272 57.21 146.67 -99.06
N ALA A 273 56.68 146.77 -97.85
CA ALA A 273 56.61 148.01 -97.09
C ALA A 273 57.98 148.61 -96.83
N ASN A 274 58.98 147.80 -96.47
CA ASN A 274 60.37 148.25 -96.33
C ASN A 274 60.94 148.77 -97.66
N ARG A 275 60.68 148.08 -98.77
CA ARG A 275 61.12 148.50 -100.10
C ARG A 275 60.46 149.82 -100.55
N VAL A 276 59.18 150.00 -100.23
CA VAL A 276 58.46 151.27 -100.46
C VAL A 276 59.00 152.38 -99.56
N LYS A 277 59.32 152.08 -98.29
CA LYS A 277 59.92 153.04 -97.36
C LYS A 277 61.29 153.50 -97.83
N GLU A 278 62.15 152.58 -98.28
CA GLU A 278 63.42 152.93 -98.93
C GLU A 278 63.21 153.81 -100.16
N PHE A 279 62.21 153.49 -101.00
CA PHE A 279 61.87 154.31 -102.16
C PHE A 279 61.42 155.73 -101.79
N MET A 280 60.66 155.89 -100.70
CA MET A 280 60.23 157.21 -100.21
C MET A 280 61.36 158.00 -99.54
N LEU A 281 62.22 157.34 -98.76
CA LEU A 281 63.37 157.97 -98.09
C LEU A 281 64.46 158.43 -99.08
N ASN A 282 64.63 157.74 -100.21
CA ASN A 282 65.57 158.15 -101.27
C ASN A 282 65.06 159.30 -102.16
N ARG A 283 63.91 159.90 -101.85
CA ARG A 283 63.30 161.01 -102.60
C ARG A 283 63.32 162.37 -101.87
N SER A 284 63.93 162.46 -100.68
CA SER A 284 64.25 163.70 -99.97
C SER A 284 65.73 164.03 -100.08
#